data_AF-A0A0C9YUI7-F1
#
_entry.id   AF-A0A0C9YUI7-F1
#
_cell.length_a   1.000
_cell.length_b   1.000
_cell.length_c   1.000
_cell.angle_alpha   90.00
_cell.angle_beta   90.00
_cell.angle_gamma   90.00
#
_symmetry.space_group_name_H-M   'P 1'
#
loop_
_entity.id
_entity.type
_entity.pdbx_description
1 polymer ?
#
loop_
_entity_poly.entity_id
_entity_poly.type
_entity_poly.pdbx_seq_one_letter_code
_entity_poly.pdbx_strand_id
1 'polypeptide(L)'
;MVGTFHGHAHNRMCQLDWHPQYIQGTGHTEGEGCEHIFAASNELARSTRHATSFHRHQAIEQHFAFWDADKYAALSKYLRTHFDEAIRAISSLTFELDIVKKEFNLIEDDFIRFHADERKYLADLKQPALHDQLLIRYTQILDELEVYRTEWDSAREAANNALSEVPTGNLQELAIAIKWSRVRVDTAYAKLQHAETHTSNMEMRLGIQPRWEISSEEYKRYKTEATMVKYRAALDDLERLVVMQLFELSKMAMSGTGRSSVGSFQ
;
A
#
# COMPACT_ATOMS: atom_id res chain seq x y z
N MET A 1 -3.71 -21.75 -2.85
CA MET A 1 -4.51 -21.22 -1.74
C MET A 1 -3.54 -20.68 -0.71
N VAL A 2 -3.80 -19.48 -0.20
CA VAL A 2 -3.04 -18.89 0.91
C VAL A 2 -3.94 -18.95 2.15
N GLY A 3 -3.41 -19.32 3.31
CA GLY A 3 -4.20 -19.31 4.54
C GLY A 3 -4.76 -17.92 4.86
N THR A 4 -5.87 -17.86 5.59
CA THR A 4 -6.66 -16.63 5.82
C THR A 4 -5.87 -15.58 6.61
N PHE A 5 -4.97 -16.00 7.51
CA PHE A 5 -4.14 -15.08 8.28
C PHE A 5 -3.16 -14.33 7.37
N HIS A 6 -2.57 -15.05 6.42
CA HIS A 6 -1.61 -14.51 5.47
C HIS A 6 -2.25 -13.88 4.25
N GLY A 7 -3.41 -14.38 3.83
CA GLY A 7 -4.08 -13.99 2.60
C GLY A 7 -4.29 -12.49 2.51
N HIS A 8 -4.72 -11.86 3.60
CA HIS A 8 -4.91 -10.41 3.67
C HIS A 8 -3.61 -9.57 3.59
N ALA A 9 -2.43 -10.16 3.82
CA ALA A 9 -1.15 -9.48 3.66
C ALA A 9 -0.67 -9.44 2.20
N HIS A 10 -1.29 -10.20 1.30
CA HIS A 10 -0.99 -10.13 -0.12
C HIS A 10 -1.72 -8.96 -0.80
N ASN A 11 -1.24 -8.55 -1.98
CA ASN A 11 -1.96 -7.57 -2.79
C ASN A 11 -3.37 -8.07 -3.17
N ARG A 12 -4.29 -7.14 -3.47
CA ARG A 12 -5.70 -7.47 -3.70
C ARG A 12 -5.91 -8.46 -4.85
N MET A 13 -5.13 -8.35 -5.93
CA MET A 13 -5.20 -9.29 -7.06
C MET A 13 -4.91 -10.73 -6.63
N CYS A 14 -3.85 -10.94 -5.83
CA CYS A 14 -3.51 -12.25 -5.27
C CYS A 14 -4.60 -12.76 -4.32
N GLN A 15 -5.23 -11.87 -3.53
CA GLN A 15 -6.36 -12.25 -2.67
C GLN A 15 -7.53 -12.80 -3.49
N LEU A 16 -7.92 -12.13 -4.57
CA LEU A 16 -9.04 -12.55 -5.42
C LEU A 16 -8.85 -13.94 -6.03
N ASP A 17 -7.60 -14.34 -6.26
CA ASP A 17 -7.26 -15.63 -6.87
C ASP A 17 -7.03 -16.75 -5.85
N TRP A 18 -6.52 -16.42 -4.66
CA TRP A 18 -5.96 -17.43 -3.75
C TRP A 18 -6.49 -17.40 -2.31
N HIS A 19 -7.26 -16.37 -1.92
CA HIS A 19 -7.83 -16.30 -0.58
C HIS A 19 -8.95 -17.35 -0.41
N PRO A 20 -9.06 -18.06 0.73
CA PRO A 20 -10.02 -19.15 0.90
C PRO A 20 -11.48 -18.73 0.73
N GLN A 21 -11.80 -17.47 1.02
CA GLN A 21 -13.15 -16.91 0.81
C GLN A 21 -13.58 -16.85 -0.66
N TYR A 22 -12.64 -16.76 -1.61
CA TYR A 22 -12.94 -16.67 -3.05
C TYR A 22 -12.75 -18.00 -3.78
N ILE A 23 -12.32 -19.05 -3.07
CA ILE A 23 -12.17 -20.39 -3.63
C ILE A 23 -13.43 -21.18 -3.31
N GLN A 24 -14.07 -21.75 -4.33
CA GLN A 24 -15.23 -22.58 -4.10
C GLN A 24 -14.82 -23.91 -3.43
N GLY A 25 -15.55 -24.29 -2.37
CA GLY A 25 -15.35 -25.57 -1.68
C GLY A 25 -14.48 -25.49 -0.42
N THR A 26 -13.86 -24.35 -0.12
CA THR A 26 -13.11 -24.13 1.14
C THR A 26 -14.01 -23.98 2.35
N GLY A 27 -15.26 -23.56 2.17
CA GLY A 27 -16.18 -23.34 3.29
C GLY A 27 -15.62 -22.34 4.31
N HIS A 28 -15.75 -22.66 5.60
CA HIS A 28 -15.25 -21.84 6.71
C HIS A 28 -13.83 -22.25 7.17
N THR A 29 -13.08 -23.02 6.37
CA THR A 29 -11.73 -23.40 6.75
C THR A 29 -10.75 -22.25 6.57
N GLU A 30 -9.88 -22.04 7.54
CA GLU A 30 -8.91 -20.94 7.51
C GLU A 30 -7.74 -21.21 6.55
N GLY A 31 -7.46 -22.46 6.19
CA GLY A 31 -6.36 -22.83 5.29
C GLY A 31 -4.97 -22.82 5.93
N GLU A 32 -4.87 -22.69 7.26
CA GLU A 32 -3.62 -22.58 8.06
C GLU A 32 -3.14 -23.93 8.66
N GLY A 33 -3.54 -25.04 8.05
CA GLY A 33 -3.29 -26.37 8.61
C GLY A 33 -1.80 -26.69 8.78
N CYS A 34 -0.97 -26.28 7.81
CA CYS A 34 0.48 -26.48 7.84
C CYS A 34 1.12 -25.67 8.97
N GLU A 35 0.68 -24.44 9.15
CA GLU A 35 1.16 -23.51 10.16
C GLU A 35 0.86 -24.03 11.57
N HIS A 36 -0.31 -24.61 11.78
CA HIS A 36 -0.65 -25.29 13.04
C HIS A 36 0.24 -26.50 13.31
N ILE A 37 0.54 -27.31 12.29
CA ILE A 37 1.45 -28.47 12.40
C ILE A 37 2.86 -28.01 12.78
N PHE A 38 3.39 -27.00 12.09
CA PHE A 38 4.72 -26.46 12.37
C PHE A 38 4.79 -25.81 13.75
N ALA A 39 3.75 -25.08 14.16
CA ALA A 39 3.67 -24.51 15.50
C ALA A 39 3.71 -25.58 16.59
N ALA A 40 2.94 -26.67 16.44
CA ALA A 40 2.96 -27.79 17.39
C ALA A 40 4.33 -28.48 17.44
N SER A 41 5.03 -28.59 16.32
CA SER A 41 6.36 -29.21 16.27
C SER A 41 7.42 -28.48 17.10
N ASN A 42 7.21 -27.20 17.43
CA ASN A 42 8.13 -26.44 18.28
C ASN A 42 8.27 -27.04 19.69
N GLU A 43 7.27 -27.80 20.17
CA GLU A 43 7.34 -28.51 21.46
C GLU A 43 8.50 -29.52 21.52
N LEU A 44 8.90 -30.07 20.36
CA LEU A 44 10.02 -30.99 20.26
C LEU A 44 11.38 -30.32 20.50
N ALA A 45 11.48 -28.99 20.34
CA ALA A 45 12.77 -28.31 20.35
C ALA A 45 13.53 -28.50 21.67
N ARG A 46 12.81 -28.51 22.80
CA ARG A 46 13.42 -28.65 24.14
C ARG A 46 13.91 -30.07 24.41
N SER A 47 13.11 -31.08 24.05
CA SER A 47 13.39 -32.49 24.32
C SER A 47 14.45 -33.06 23.36
N THR A 48 14.54 -32.54 22.14
CA THR A 48 15.47 -33.04 21.12
C THR A 48 16.81 -32.29 21.03
N ARG A 49 16.98 -31.21 21.80
CA ARG A 49 18.18 -30.34 21.78
C ARG A 49 19.48 -31.10 22.00
N HIS A 50 19.49 -32.00 22.98
CA HIS A 50 20.66 -32.80 23.37
C HIS A 50 20.53 -34.28 22.98
N ALA A 51 19.48 -34.64 22.24
CA ALA A 51 19.27 -35.99 21.77
C ALA A 51 20.27 -36.34 20.65
N THR A 52 20.69 -37.59 20.59
CA THR A 52 21.42 -38.14 19.43
C THR A 52 20.56 -38.02 18.17
N SER A 53 21.17 -38.07 16.98
CA SER A 53 20.44 -38.07 15.71
C SER A 53 19.31 -39.11 15.66
N PHE A 54 19.56 -40.35 16.10
CA PHE A 54 18.54 -41.40 16.14
C PHE A 54 17.31 -41.02 16.98
N HIS A 55 17.52 -40.70 18.25
CA HIS A 55 16.44 -40.30 19.17
C HIS A 55 15.70 -39.02 18.73
N ARG A 56 16.40 -38.09 18.05
CA ARG A 56 15.75 -36.91 17.46
C ARG A 56 14.78 -37.30 16.35
N HIS A 57 15.19 -38.15 15.41
CA HIS A 57 14.30 -38.62 14.35
C HIS A 57 13.12 -39.40 14.93
N GLN A 58 13.37 -40.28 15.89
CA GLN A 58 12.30 -41.04 16.55
C GLN A 58 11.28 -40.13 17.23
N ALA A 59 11.73 -39.09 17.96
CA ALA A 59 10.82 -38.14 18.61
C ALA A 59 9.99 -37.33 17.60
N ILE A 60 10.59 -36.94 16.47
CA ILE A 60 9.89 -36.25 15.37
C ILE A 60 8.82 -37.15 14.75
N GLU A 61 9.17 -38.39 14.41
CA GLU A 61 8.22 -39.36 13.85
C GLU A 61 7.05 -39.63 14.81
N GLN A 62 7.34 -39.88 16.08
CA GLN A 62 6.32 -40.14 17.10
C GLN A 62 5.39 -38.94 17.29
N HIS A 63 5.91 -37.72 17.28
CA HIS A 63 5.10 -36.52 17.40
C HIS A 63 4.11 -36.38 16.24
N PHE A 64 4.57 -36.54 15.00
CA PHE A 64 3.69 -36.42 13.84
C PHE A 64 2.70 -37.59 13.74
N ALA A 65 3.10 -38.82 14.10
CA ALA A 65 2.19 -39.96 14.15
C ALA A 65 1.08 -39.77 15.20
N PHE A 66 1.44 -39.26 16.38
CA PHE A 66 0.47 -38.94 17.42
C PHE A 66 -0.45 -37.78 16.99
N TRP A 67 0.12 -36.71 16.43
CA TRP A 67 -0.65 -35.57 15.95
C TRP A 67 -1.67 -35.97 14.88
N ASP A 68 -1.27 -36.81 13.91
CA ASP A 68 -2.16 -37.32 12.87
C ASP A 68 -3.31 -38.14 13.46
N ALA A 69 -3.00 -39.06 14.38
CA ALA A 69 -4.02 -39.85 15.08
C ALA A 69 -5.00 -38.98 15.88
N ASP A 70 -4.52 -37.95 16.58
CA ASP A 70 -5.35 -37.00 17.33
C ASP A 70 -6.26 -36.19 16.40
N LYS A 71 -5.73 -35.67 15.28
CA LYS A 71 -6.54 -34.95 14.29
C LYS A 71 -7.57 -35.83 13.62
N TYR A 72 -7.22 -37.07 13.29
CA TYR A 72 -8.15 -38.02 12.72
C TYR A 72 -9.29 -38.32 13.71
N ALA A 73 -8.97 -38.53 14.99
CA ALA A 73 -9.97 -38.72 16.04
C ALA A 73 -10.88 -37.48 16.24
N ALA A 74 -10.33 -36.28 16.08
CA ALA A 74 -11.07 -35.02 16.20
C ALA A 74 -11.87 -34.62 14.94
N LEU A 75 -11.61 -35.27 13.79
CA LEU A 75 -12.11 -34.84 12.48
C LEU A 75 -13.64 -34.73 12.41
N SER A 76 -14.37 -35.72 12.93
CA SER A 76 -15.84 -35.71 12.91
C SER A 76 -16.42 -34.54 13.70
N LYS A 77 -15.80 -34.20 14.85
CA LYS A 77 -16.21 -33.05 15.66
C LYS A 77 -15.89 -31.74 14.94
N TYR A 78 -14.71 -31.64 14.33
CA TYR A 78 -14.30 -30.49 13.53
C TYR A 78 -15.28 -30.20 12.39
N LEU A 79 -15.61 -31.22 11.58
CA LEU A 79 -16.55 -31.09 10.46
C LEU A 79 -17.95 -30.71 10.93
N ARG A 80 -18.45 -31.32 12.01
CA ARG A 80 -19.77 -30.98 12.57
C ARG A 80 -19.82 -29.54 13.07
N THR A 81 -18.80 -29.08 13.78
CA THR A 81 -18.73 -27.70 14.27
C THR A 81 -18.79 -26.70 13.12
N HIS A 82 -17.98 -26.88 12.08
CA HIS A 82 -17.98 -25.98 10.92
C HIS A 82 -19.25 -26.06 10.08
N PHE A 83 -19.89 -27.23 10.02
CA PHE A 83 -21.22 -27.34 9.43
C PHE A 83 -22.25 -26.51 10.21
N ASP A 84 -22.29 -26.64 11.54
CA ASP A 84 -23.21 -25.88 12.38
C ASP A 84 -22.94 -24.36 12.30
N GLU A 85 -21.67 -23.95 12.20
CA GLU A 85 -21.26 -22.56 11.95
C GLU A 85 -21.79 -22.04 10.61
N ALA A 86 -21.64 -22.82 9.54
CA ALA A 86 -22.13 -22.45 8.22
C ALA A 86 -23.66 -22.29 8.21
N ILE A 87 -24.39 -23.21 8.83
CA ILE A 87 -25.85 -23.12 8.96
C ILE A 87 -26.25 -21.87 9.75
N ARG A 88 -25.56 -21.59 10.87
CA ARG A 88 -25.81 -20.37 11.64
C ARG A 88 -25.56 -19.12 10.80
N ALA A 89 -24.42 -19.03 10.13
CA ALA A 89 -24.07 -17.89 9.28
C ALA A 89 -25.10 -17.66 8.18
N ILE A 90 -25.53 -18.72 7.47
CA ILE A 90 -26.61 -18.63 6.47
C ILE A 90 -27.88 -18.09 7.14
N SER A 91 -28.30 -18.68 8.26
CA SER A 91 -29.55 -18.28 8.92
C SER A 91 -29.53 -16.81 9.40
N SER A 92 -28.40 -16.31 9.89
CA SER A 92 -28.28 -14.94 10.41
C SER A 92 -28.06 -13.92 9.31
N LEU A 93 -27.19 -14.22 8.34
CA LEU A 93 -26.75 -13.25 7.33
C LEU A 93 -27.70 -13.16 6.14
N THR A 94 -28.56 -14.16 5.90
CA THR A 94 -29.51 -14.12 4.76
C THR A 94 -30.43 -12.88 4.85
N PHE A 95 -30.94 -12.56 6.04
CA PHE A 95 -31.82 -11.40 6.21
C PHE A 95 -31.08 -10.08 5.98
N GLU A 96 -29.86 -9.95 6.50
CA GLU A 96 -29.06 -8.74 6.27
C GLU A 96 -28.67 -8.59 4.80
N LEU A 97 -28.30 -9.69 4.14
CA LEU A 97 -28.00 -9.72 2.72
C LEU A 97 -29.23 -9.31 1.88
N ASP A 98 -30.43 -9.76 2.24
CA ASP A 98 -31.66 -9.37 1.57
C ASP A 98 -31.97 -7.87 1.71
N ILE A 99 -31.66 -7.27 2.85
CA ILE A 99 -31.79 -5.82 3.04
C ILE A 99 -30.84 -5.08 2.09
N VAL A 100 -29.56 -5.45 2.09
CA VAL A 100 -28.54 -4.84 1.22
C VAL A 100 -28.91 -5.01 -0.25
N LYS A 101 -29.35 -6.20 -0.65
CA LYS A 101 -29.78 -6.47 -2.03
C LYS A 101 -30.96 -5.60 -2.43
N LYS A 102 -31.93 -5.36 -1.55
CA LYS A 102 -33.06 -4.46 -1.85
C LYS A 102 -32.63 -3.00 -1.92
N GLU A 103 -31.80 -2.55 -0.99
CA GLU A 103 -31.32 -1.16 -0.93
C GLU A 103 -30.53 -0.77 -2.19
N PHE A 104 -29.64 -1.66 -2.65
CA PHE A 104 -28.79 -1.43 -3.81
C PHE A 104 -29.34 -2.06 -5.11
N ASN A 105 -30.56 -2.61 -5.08
CA ASN A 105 -31.21 -3.28 -6.21
C ASN A 105 -30.32 -4.36 -6.87
N LEU A 106 -29.74 -5.23 -6.04
CA LEU A 106 -28.81 -6.29 -6.43
C LEU A 106 -29.50 -7.66 -6.57
N ILE A 107 -29.00 -8.45 -7.51
CA ILE A 107 -29.33 -9.87 -7.70
C ILE A 107 -28.13 -10.76 -7.36
N GLU A 108 -28.34 -12.07 -7.23
CA GLU A 108 -27.26 -13.03 -6.92
C GLU A 108 -26.10 -12.97 -7.91
N ASP A 109 -26.41 -12.85 -9.20
CA ASP A 109 -25.40 -12.80 -10.27
C ASP A 109 -24.50 -11.55 -10.18
N ASP A 110 -24.94 -10.49 -9.48
CA ASP A 110 -24.13 -9.29 -9.31
C ASP A 110 -22.89 -9.58 -8.46
N PHE A 111 -22.94 -10.48 -7.47
CA PHE A 111 -21.76 -10.81 -6.65
C PHE A 111 -20.68 -11.51 -7.46
N ILE A 112 -21.08 -12.42 -8.36
CA ILE A 112 -20.18 -13.09 -9.30
C ILE A 112 -19.60 -12.05 -10.27
N ARG A 113 -20.45 -11.13 -10.76
CA ARG A 113 -20.01 -10.05 -11.65
C ARG A 113 -19.02 -9.12 -10.94
N PHE A 114 -19.28 -8.72 -9.69
CA PHE A 114 -18.40 -7.84 -8.92
C PHE A 114 -17.00 -8.43 -8.73
N HIS A 115 -16.91 -9.73 -8.45
CA HIS A 115 -15.63 -10.42 -8.36
C HIS A 115 -14.85 -10.38 -9.68
N ALA A 116 -15.54 -10.62 -10.80
CA ALA A 116 -14.95 -10.54 -12.14
C ALA A 116 -14.57 -9.11 -12.55
N ASP A 117 -15.43 -8.13 -12.25
CA ASP A 117 -15.23 -6.71 -12.53
C ASP A 117 -14.04 -6.15 -11.74
N GLU A 118 -13.93 -6.48 -10.45
CA GLU A 118 -12.81 -6.08 -9.61
C GLU A 118 -11.48 -6.65 -10.16
N ARG A 119 -11.48 -7.95 -10.53
CA ARG A 119 -10.32 -8.58 -11.16
C ARG A 119 -9.95 -7.88 -12.47
N LYS A 120 -10.94 -7.58 -13.31
CA LYS A 120 -10.72 -6.89 -14.59
C LYS A 120 -10.18 -5.48 -14.37
N TYR A 121 -10.78 -4.72 -13.47
CA TYR A 121 -10.33 -3.39 -13.09
C TYR A 121 -8.87 -3.40 -12.64
N LEU A 122 -8.49 -4.30 -11.73
CA LEU A 122 -7.12 -4.43 -11.24
C LEU A 122 -6.14 -4.89 -12.32
N ALA A 123 -6.57 -5.73 -13.26
CA ALA A 123 -5.76 -6.14 -14.41
C ALA A 123 -5.59 -5.02 -15.45
N ASP A 124 -6.63 -4.20 -15.62
CA ASP A 124 -6.66 -3.05 -16.51
C ASP A 124 -5.99 -1.82 -15.89
N LEU A 125 -5.64 -1.86 -14.61
CA LEU A 125 -4.84 -0.89 -13.87
C LEU A 125 -3.38 -0.91 -14.38
N LYS A 126 -3.21 -0.56 -15.65
CA LYS A 126 -1.92 -0.36 -16.26
C LYS A 126 -1.41 0.96 -15.73
N GLN A 127 -0.21 0.90 -15.13
CA GLN A 127 0.61 2.10 -14.99
C GLN A 127 0.64 2.81 -16.35
N PRO A 128 0.59 4.16 -16.38
CA PRO A 128 0.69 4.89 -17.64
C PRO A 128 1.87 4.35 -18.44
N ALA A 129 1.76 4.29 -19.77
CA ALA A 129 2.88 3.82 -20.59
C ALA A 129 4.16 4.57 -20.16
N LEU A 130 5.32 3.89 -20.18
CA LEU A 130 6.58 4.50 -19.73
C LEU A 130 6.79 5.91 -20.32
N HIS A 131 6.38 6.09 -21.57
CA HIS A 131 6.37 7.37 -22.26
C HIS A 131 5.49 8.43 -21.59
N ASP A 132 4.25 8.12 -21.22
CA ASP A 132 3.35 9.05 -20.52
C ASP A 132 3.86 9.39 -19.11
N GLN A 133 4.48 8.44 -18.41
CA GLN A 133 5.14 8.72 -17.13
C GLN A 133 6.29 9.73 -17.30
N LEU A 134 7.08 9.59 -18.35
CA LEU A 134 8.16 10.54 -18.66
C LEU A 134 7.61 11.92 -19.03
N LEU A 135 6.48 12.00 -19.73
CA LEU A 135 5.82 13.28 -20.06
C LEU A 135 5.21 13.95 -18.83
N ILE A 136 4.59 13.17 -17.92
CA ILE A 136 4.18 13.67 -16.60
C ILE A 136 5.40 14.22 -15.85
N ARG A 137 6.52 13.48 -15.81
CA ARG A 137 7.74 13.95 -15.16
C ARG A 137 8.30 15.19 -15.83
N TYR A 138 8.21 15.30 -17.15
CA TYR A 138 8.62 16.47 -17.90
C TYR A 138 7.81 17.72 -17.49
N THR A 139 6.48 17.61 -17.32
CA THR A 139 5.69 18.75 -16.82
C THR A 139 6.12 19.22 -15.43
N GLN A 140 6.50 18.29 -14.54
CA GLN A 140 7.04 18.64 -13.21
C GLN A 140 8.39 19.33 -13.31
N ILE A 141 9.27 18.89 -14.22
CA ILE A 141 10.56 19.52 -14.48
C ILE A 141 10.37 20.96 -15.00
N LEU A 142 9.39 21.18 -15.87
CA LEU A 142 9.04 22.53 -16.34
C LEU A 142 8.52 23.42 -15.20
N ASP A 143 7.73 22.87 -14.27
CA ASP A 143 7.32 23.61 -13.06
C ASP A 143 8.52 24.00 -12.19
N GLU A 144 9.42 23.05 -11.93
CA GLU A 144 10.64 23.27 -11.14
C GLU A 144 11.52 24.34 -11.81
N LEU A 145 11.65 24.30 -13.14
CA LEU A 145 12.39 25.30 -13.91
C LEU A 145 11.80 26.70 -13.73
N GLU A 146 10.48 26.85 -13.82
CA GLU A 146 9.82 28.14 -13.65
C GLU A 146 9.96 28.67 -12.21
N VAL A 147 9.91 27.79 -11.20
CA VAL A 147 10.18 28.15 -9.80
C VAL A 147 11.62 28.67 -9.64
N TYR A 148 12.62 28.01 -10.22
CA TYR A 148 14.00 28.49 -10.12
C TYR A 148 14.25 29.77 -10.92
N ARG A 149 13.52 29.97 -12.02
CA ARG A 149 13.57 31.20 -12.79
C ARG A 149 13.06 32.38 -11.97
N THR A 150 11.89 32.23 -11.36
CA THR A 150 11.30 33.25 -10.47
C THR A 150 12.14 33.49 -9.21
N GLU A 151 12.75 32.45 -8.63
CA GLU A 151 13.69 32.57 -7.51
C GLU A 151 14.92 33.42 -7.89
N TRP A 152 15.50 33.16 -9.06
CA TRP A 152 16.64 33.93 -9.57
C TRP A 152 16.26 35.37 -9.89
N ASP A 153 15.13 35.60 -10.56
CA ASP A 153 14.65 36.95 -10.87
C ASP A 153 14.41 37.76 -9.59
N SER A 154 13.75 37.16 -8.60
CA SER A 154 13.52 37.80 -7.29
C SER A 154 14.82 38.09 -6.55
N ALA A 155 15.79 37.16 -6.56
CA ALA A 155 17.09 37.37 -5.93
C ALA A 155 17.88 38.49 -6.62
N ARG A 156 17.81 38.55 -7.95
CA ARG A 156 18.46 39.57 -8.78
C ARG A 156 17.84 40.95 -8.55
N GLU A 157 16.52 41.06 -8.53
CA GLU A 157 15.84 42.32 -8.22
C GLU A 157 16.14 42.81 -6.80
N ALA A 158 16.11 41.91 -5.81
CA ALA A 158 16.46 42.26 -4.43
C ALA A 158 17.90 42.76 -4.31
N ALA A 159 18.85 42.14 -5.02
CA ALA A 159 20.24 42.59 -5.06
C ALA A 159 20.39 43.96 -5.75
N ASN A 160 19.68 44.19 -6.87
CA ASN A 160 19.71 45.47 -7.58
C ASN A 160 19.13 46.61 -6.74
N ASN A 161 18.04 46.36 -6.02
CA ASN A 161 17.43 47.32 -5.10
C ASN A 161 18.38 47.67 -3.96
N ALA A 162 19.00 46.66 -3.33
CA ALA A 162 19.98 46.87 -2.27
C ALA A 162 21.23 47.67 -2.71
N LEU A 163 21.57 47.64 -4.01
CA LEU A 163 22.66 48.43 -4.59
C LEU A 163 22.24 49.85 -5.00
N SER A 164 20.94 50.10 -5.16
CA SER A 164 20.40 51.38 -5.64
C SER A 164 19.89 52.28 -4.51
N GLU A 165 19.61 51.72 -3.33
CA GLU A 165 19.22 52.50 -2.16
C GLU A 165 20.40 53.32 -1.59
N VAL A 166 20.11 54.56 -1.18
CA VAL A 166 21.10 55.43 -0.53
C VAL A 166 21.46 54.81 0.83
N PRO A 167 22.74 54.47 1.09
CA PRO A 167 23.11 53.79 2.33
C PRO A 167 22.83 54.68 3.55
N THR A 168 21.84 54.31 4.34
CA THR A 168 21.61 54.88 5.68
C THR A 168 21.83 53.78 6.72
N GLY A 169 22.99 53.76 7.38
CA GLY A 169 23.28 52.78 8.43
C GLY A 169 24.77 52.49 8.63
N ASN A 170 25.05 51.45 9.44
CA ASN A 170 26.40 50.96 9.73
C ASN A 170 27.04 50.33 8.49
N LEU A 171 28.24 50.81 8.13
CA LEU A 171 29.00 50.40 6.94
C LEU A 171 29.33 48.90 6.93
N GLN A 172 29.48 48.29 8.11
CA GLN A 172 29.83 46.88 8.27
C GLN A 172 28.62 45.96 8.05
N GLU A 173 27.43 46.39 8.48
CA GLU A 173 26.16 45.69 8.21
C GLU A 173 25.81 45.75 6.73
N LEU A 174 26.06 46.89 6.08
CA LEU A 174 25.86 47.07 4.64
C LEU A 174 26.75 46.11 3.82
N ALA A 175 28.03 45.99 4.19
CA ALA A 175 28.98 45.09 3.52
C ALA A 175 28.56 43.62 3.65
N ILE A 176 28.04 43.22 4.81
CA ILE A 176 27.51 41.88 5.05
C ILE A 176 26.26 41.63 4.18
N ALA A 177 25.32 42.57 4.15
CA ALA A 177 24.09 42.48 3.35
C ALA A 177 24.37 42.33 1.84
N ILE A 178 25.31 43.12 1.30
CA ILE A 178 25.73 43.02 -0.11
C ILE A 178 26.36 41.65 -0.40
N LYS A 179 27.22 41.15 0.50
CA LYS A 179 27.85 39.82 0.35
C LYS A 179 26.80 38.70 0.32
N TRP A 180 25.83 38.71 1.23
CA TRP A 180 24.74 37.73 1.25
C TRP A 180 23.84 37.81 0.01
N SER A 181 23.54 39.02 -0.46
CA SER A 181 22.75 39.24 -1.67
C SER A 181 23.43 38.63 -2.89
N ARG A 182 24.75 38.82 -3.03
CA ARG A 182 25.54 38.20 -4.10
C ARG A 182 25.53 36.68 -4.02
N VAL A 183 25.79 36.11 -2.85
CA VAL A 183 25.75 34.65 -2.63
C VAL A 183 24.37 34.08 -2.99
N ARG A 184 23.29 34.78 -2.65
CA ARG A 184 21.92 34.37 -2.96
C ARG A 184 21.65 34.36 -4.47
N VAL A 185 22.07 35.40 -5.19
CA VAL A 185 21.95 35.47 -6.66
C VAL A 185 22.76 34.35 -7.32
N ASP A 186 24.02 34.15 -6.92
CA ASP A 186 24.90 33.13 -7.48
C ASP A 186 24.31 31.71 -7.24
N THR A 187 23.78 31.47 -6.04
CA THR A 187 23.14 30.19 -5.68
C THR A 187 21.87 29.96 -6.49
N ALA A 188 20.99 30.97 -6.61
CA ALA A 188 19.76 30.86 -7.39
C ALA A 188 20.05 30.65 -8.89
N TYR A 189 21.08 31.31 -9.41
CA TYR A 189 21.53 31.13 -10.79
C TYR A 189 22.07 29.72 -11.05
N ALA A 190 22.86 29.17 -10.12
CA ALA A 190 23.37 27.80 -10.24
C ALA A 190 22.23 26.77 -10.25
N LYS A 191 21.19 26.95 -9.42
CA LYS A 191 19.97 26.12 -9.46
C LYS A 191 19.26 26.20 -10.80
N LEU A 192 19.08 27.42 -11.33
CA LEU A 192 18.45 27.66 -12.63
C LEU A 192 19.22 26.97 -13.77
N GLN A 193 20.55 27.07 -13.79
CA GLN A 193 21.39 26.39 -14.79
C GLN A 193 21.27 24.86 -14.73
N HIS A 194 21.24 24.30 -13.50
CA HIS A 194 21.03 22.88 -13.32
C HIS A 194 19.65 22.43 -13.83
N ALA A 195 18.59 23.19 -13.52
CA ALA A 195 17.25 22.92 -13.99
C ALA A 195 17.11 23.04 -15.51
N GLU A 196 17.74 24.04 -16.15
CA GLU A 196 17.79 24.17 -17.61
C GLU A 196 18.48 22.98 -18.27
N THR A 197 19.60 22.53 -17.69
CA THR A 197 20.34 21.35 -18.18
C THR A 197 19.50 20.09 -18.04
N HIS A 198 18.83 19.91 -16.89
CA HIS A 198 17.95 18.78 -16.65
C HIS A 198 16.77 18.74 -17.61
N THR A 199 16.15 19.91 -17.85
CA THR A 199 15.04 20.08 -18.81
C THR A 199 15.49 19.74 -20.22
N SER A 200 16.61 20.30 -20.68
CA SER A 200 17.15 20.05 -22.03
C SER A 200 17.49 18.57 -22.26
N ASN A 201 18.04 17.90 -21.25
CA ASN A 201 18.31 16.46 -21.31
C ASN A 201 17.03 15.63 -21.42
N MET A 202 15.95 16.03 -20.75
CA MET A 202 14.66 15.36 -20.84
C MET A 202 14.01 15.60 -22.21
N GLU A 203 14.06 16.83 -22.72
CA GLU A 203 13.57 17.20 -24.05
C GLU A 203 14.25 16.40 -25.16
N MET A 204 15.56 16.23 -25.07
CA MET A 204 16.33 15.39 -26.00
C MET A 204 15.85 13.93 -25.98
N ARG A 205 15.64 13.36 -24.78
CA ARG A 205 15.19 11.97 -24.62
C ARG A 205 13.77 11.76 -25.15
N LEU A 206 12.90 12.76 -25.01
CA LEU A 206 11.52 12.72 -25.44
C LEU A 206 11.30 13.22 -26.88
N GLY A 207 12.34 13.74 -27.54
CA GLY A 207 12.24 14.31 -28.88
C GLY A 207 11.36 15.56 -28.95
N ILE A 208 11.26 16.33 -27.87
CA ILE A 208 10.39 17.51 -27.77
C ILE A 208 11.14 18.73 -28.28
N GLN A 209 10.66 19.32 -29.38
CA GLN A 209 11.07 20.62 -29.92
C GLN A 209 9.86 21.25 -30.65
N PRO A 210 9.48 22.51 -30.35
CA PRO A 210 10.01 23.39 -29.31
C PRO A 210 9.60 22.98 -27.88
N ARG A 211 10.28 23.54 -26.86
CA ARG A 211 9.91 23.39 -25.44
C ARG A 211 8.44 23.76 -25.23
N TRP A 212 7.72 22.98 -24.42
CA TRP A 212 6.33 23.28 -24.11
C TRP A 212 6.19 24.56 -23.30
N GLU A 213 5.28 25.43 -23.74
CA GLU A 213 4.86 26.59 -22.95
C GLU A 213 3.83 26.15 -21.90
N ILE A 214 3.75 26.88 -20.77
CA ILE A 214 2.75 26.62 -19.72
C ILE A 214 1.32 26.77 -20.26
N SER A 215 1.14 27.57 -21.31
CA SER A 215 -0.11 27.77 -22.03
C SER A 215 -0.46 26.63 -23.00
N SER A 216 0.50 25.78 -23.37
CA SER A 216 0.34 24.73 -24.39
C SER A 216 -0.66 23.65 -23.94
N GLU A 217 -1.31 23.05 -24.93
CA GLU A 217 -2.34 22.04 -24.67
C GLU A 217 -1.72 20.74 -24.15
N GLU A 218 -0.53 20.40 -24.64
CA GLU A 218 0.25 19.25 -24.23
C GLU A 218 0.68 19.35 -22.76
N TYR A 219 1.20 20.52 -22.35
CA TYR A 219 1.55 20.77 -20.95
C TYR A 219 0.31 20.64 -20.05
N LYS A 220 -0.80 21.30 -20.41
CA LYS A 220 -2.05 21.23 -19.62
C LYS A 220 -2.58 19.81 -19.50
N ARG A 221 -2.57 19.04 -20.59
CA ARG A 221 -3.00 17.64 -20.60
C ARG A 221 -2.20 16.80 -19.62
N TYR A 222 -0.88 16.81 -19.72
CA TYR A 222 -0.03 15.98 -18.86
C TYR A 222 0.06 16.52 -17.42
N LYS A 223 -0.18 17.81 -17.20
CA LYS A 223 -0.35 18.39 -15.87
C LYS A 223 -1.63 17.89 -15.18
N THR A 224 -2.73 17.81 -15.92
CA THR A 224 -3.98 17.20 -15.44
C THR A 224 -3.76 15.72 -15.14
N GLU A 225 -3.09 14.98 -16.04
CA GLU A 225 -2.78 13.56 -15.79
C GLU A 225 -1.88 13.37 -14.56
N ALA A 226 -0.87 14.23 -14.37
CA ALA A 226 -0.03 14.23 -13.17
C ALA A 226 -0.85 14.39 -11.87
N THR A 227 -1.87 15.25 -11.92
CA THR A 227 -2.79 15.49 -10.80
C THR A 227 -3.68 14.27 -10.57
N MET A 228 -4.20 13.67 -11.64
CA MET A 228 -5.00 12.45 -11.58
C MET A 228 -4.20 11.27 -11.04
N VAL A 229 -2.93 11.12 -11.41
CA VAL A 229 -2.04 10.08 -10.86
C VAL A 229 -1.86 10.25 -9.36
N LYS A 230 -1.61 11.48 -8.88
CA LYS A 230 -1.53 11.76 -7.44
C LYS A 230 -2.84 11.48 -6.71
N TYR A 231 -3.96 11.86 -7.32
CA TYR A 231 -5.29 11.61 -6.77
C TYR A 231 -5.59 10.11 -6.66
N ARG A 232 -5.35 9.34 -7.73
CA ARG A 232 -5.51 7.88 -7.74
C ARG A 232 -4.63 7.22 -6.69
N ALA A 233 -3.34 7.61 -6.60
CA ALA A 233 -2.44 7.08 -5.58
C ALA A 233 -2.91 7.40 -4.14
N ALA A 234 -3.42 8.61 -3.90
CA ALA A 234 -3.97 8.98 -2.60
C ALA A 234 -5.27 8.23 -2.28
N LEU A 235 -6.10 7.97 -3.29
CA LEU A 235 -7.32 7.17 -3.17
C LEU A 235 -6.98 5.71 -2.86
N ASP A 236 -6.03 5.11 -3.60
CA ASP A 236 -5.52 3.75 -3.35
C ASP A 236 -4.98 3.61 -1.92
N ASP A 237 -4.24 4.62 -1.45
CA ASP A 237 -3.73 4.65 -0.07
C ASP A 237 -4.86 4.77 0.96
N LEU A 238 -5.87 5.60 0.69
CA LEU A 238 -7.03 5.73 1.57
C LEU A 238 -7.82 4.42 1.63
N GLU A 239 -8.10 3.79 0.49
CA GLU A 239 -8.78 2.49 0.42
C GLU A 239 -7.99 1.44 1.20
N ARG A 240 -6.68 1.36 0.98
CA ARG A 240 -5.79 0.46 1.73
C ARG A 240 -5.89 0.70 3.23
N LEU A 241 -5.86 1.95 3.68
CA LEU A 241 -5.95 2.31 5.10
C LEU A 241 -7.31 1.95 5.70
N VAL A 242 -8.41 2.19 4.98
CA VAL A 242 -9.77 1.83 5.41
C VAL A 242 -9.90 0.32 5.54
N VAL A 243 -9.44 -0.44 4.54
CA VAL A 243 -9.43 -1.90 4.56
C VAL A 243 -8.58 -2.43 5.71
N MET A 244 -7.39 -1.88 5.92
CA MET A 244 -6.55 -2.22 7.08
C MET A 244 -7.26 -1.94 8.40
N GLN A 245 -7.91 -0.78 8.54
CA GLN A 245 -8.66 -0.42 9.75
C GLN A 245 -9.83 -1.38 9.99
N LEU A 246 -10.58 -1.74 8.96
CA LEU A 246 -11.66 -2.74 9.06
C LEU A 246 -11.13 -4.10 9.51
N PHE A 247 -9.96 -4.51 9.02
CA PHE A 247 -9.31 -5.74 9.48
C PHE A 247 -8.80 -5.65 10.91
N GLU A 248 -8.23 -4.53 11.34
CA GLU A 248 -7.84 -4.30 12.73
C GLU A 248 -9.04 -4.36 13.67
N LEU A 249 -10.15 -3.71 13.28
CA LEU A 249 -11.40 -3.75 14.03
C LEU A 249 -12.01 -5.15 14.08
N SER A 250 -11.95 -5.91 12.98
CA SER A 250 -12.35 -7.33 12.95
C SER A 250 -11.49 -8.18 13.88
N LYS A 251 -10.17 -8.00 13.88
CA LYS A 251 -9.24 -8.67 14.82
C LYS A 251 -9.53 -8.30 16.27
N MET A 252 -9.85 -7.04 16.55
CA MET A 252 -10.28 -6.60 17.88
C MET A 252 -11.62 -7.21 18.28
N ALA A 253 -12.59 -7.33 17.37
CA ALA A 253 -13.85 -8.00 17.63
C ALA A 253 -13.68 -9.53 17.84
N MET A 254 -12.65 -10.13 17.25
CA MET A 254 -12.24 -11.51 17.49
C MET A 254 -11.49 -11.72 18.82
N SER A 255 -11.21 -10.66 19.60
CA SER A 255 -10.59 -10.77 20.93
C SER A 255 -11.60 -11.24 22.00
N GLY A 256 -12.21 -12.40 21.76
CA GLY A 256 -12.95 -13.21 22.72
C GLY A 256 -12.19 -14.46 23.18
N THR A 257 -10.93 -14.64 22.78
CA THR A 257 -10.11 -15.80 23.17
C THR A 257 -8.81 -15.34 23.84
N GLY A 258 -8.91 -14.92 25.10
CA GLY A 258 -7.75 -14.39 25.82
C GLY A 258 -7.93 -14.27 27.33
N ARG A 259 -7.92 -15.41 28.02
CA ARG A 259 -7.78 -15.63 29.48
C ARG A 259 -9.00 -15.34 30.36
N SER A 260 -9.66 -16.42 30.74
CA SER A 260 -10.41 -16.51 32.00
C SER A 260 -9.56 -15.99 33.15
N SER A 261 -10.03 -14.92 33.77
CA SER A 261 -9.64 -14.53 35.12
C SER A 261 -10.01 -15.67 36.07
N VAL A 262 -9.02 -16.45 36.51
CA VAL A 262 -9.16 -17.22 37.75
C VAL A 262 -8.58 -16.36 38.86
N GLY A 263 -9.46 -15.58 39.48
CA GLY A 263 -9.27 -15.05 40.81
C GLY A 263 -10.43 -15.55 41.68
N SER A 264 -10.15 -16.45 42.61
CA SER A 264 -10.38 -16.28 44.05
C SER A 264 -10.46 -17.63 44.80
N PHE A 265 -9.63 -17.73 45.84
CA PHE A 265 -9.93 -18.31 47.17
C PHE A 265 -10.87 -19.52 47.27
N GLN A 266 -10.29 -20.68 47.61
CA GLN A 266 -10.34 -21.28 48.95
C GLN A 266 -9.15 -22.21 49.14
#